data_AF-A0A2G6E1X2-F1
#
_entry.id   AF-A0A2G6E1X2-F1
#
_cell.length_a   1.000
_cell.length_b   1.000
_cell.length_c   1.000
_cell.angle_alpha   90.00
_cell.angle_beta   90.00
_cell.angle_gamma   90.00
#
_symmetry.space_group_name_H-M   'P 1'
#
loop_
_entity.id
_entity.type
_entity.pdbx_description
1 polymer ?
#
loop_
_entity_poly.entity_id
_entity_poly.type
_entity_poly.pdbx_seq_one_letter_code
_entity_poly.pdbx_strand_id
1 'polypeptide(L)'
;MKGFVKIVVVSLTCSMITALTAEAVSLVGTRKEAGGVRFTRQVKGVRGGQPYESIPGGYPTQLRGDDGKLLNGGKWVMAFCVEPGRAAHSGKDGELRINTIPLEKKPGGLQAAWLMDNFYHSTMSKAQFAALQIAIWEVITDSSGDYDLSSGDFKIWGGEQKILDIAYSYLLSVPKRFDTEYLNHYYWMMDHPSKQDFLIQRCGGCCKSPGYAE
;
A
#
# COMPACT_ATOMS: atom_id res chain seq x y z
N MET A 1 -68.48 -23.78 2.14
CA MET A 1 -67.27 -23.24 1.48
C MET A 1 -66.39 -22.60 2.54
N LYS A 2 -65.20 -23.16 2.81
CA LYS A 2 -64.28 -22.67 3.84
C LYS A 2 -63.33 -21.66 3.20
N GLY A 3 -63.44 -20.39 3.60
CA GLY A 3 -62.57 -19.31 3.11
C GLY A 3 -61.22 -19.34 3.81
N PHE A 4 -60.14 -19.50 3.04
CA PHE A 4 -58.77 -19.37 3.52
C PHE A 4 -58.34 -17.90 3.48
N VAL A 5 -58.07 -17.33 4.65
CA VAL A 5 -57.44 -16.01 4.80
C VAL A 5 -55.94 -16.17 4.60
N LYS A 6 -55.39 -15.59 3.53
CA LYS A 6 -53.93 -15.53 3.29
C LYS A 6 -53.36 -14.34 4.05
N ILE A 7 -52.60 -14.61 5.11
CA ILE A 7 -51.79 -13.60 5.81
C ILE A 7 -50.51 -13.39 4.99
N VAL A 8 -50.35 -12.20 4.42
CA VAL A 8 -49.12 -11.78 3.74
C VAL A 8 -48.19 -11.20 4.79
N VAL A 9 -47.14 -11.93 5.15
CA VAL A 9 -46.06 -11.43 6.02
C VAL A 9 -45.10 -10.63 5.14
N VAL A 10 -45.18 -9.30 5.21
CA VAL A 10 -44.21 -8.40 4.59
C VAL A 10 -42.99 -8.32 5.50
N SER A 11 -41.94 -9.04 5.16
CA SER A 11 -40.66 -8.96 5.85
C SER A 11 -39.95 -7.67 5.42
N LEU A 12 -39.95 -6.65 6.27
CA LEU A 12 -39.26 -5.39 6.04
C LEU A 12 -37.76 -5.61 6.31
N THR A 13 -37.00 -5.98 5.28
CA THR A 13 -35.54 -6.03 5.36
C THR A 13 -34.99 -4.61 5.48
N CYS A 14 -34.77 -4.18 6.72
CA CYS A 14 -34.05 -2.95 7.03
C CYS A 14 -32.57 -3.18 6.70
N SER A 15 -32.20 -3.00 5.43
CA SER A 15 -30.80 -2.96 4.99
C SER A 15 -30.13 -1.77 5.65
N MET A 16 -29.46 -1.98 6.79
CA MET A 16 -28.57 -0.99 7.35
C MET A 16 -27.42 -0.79 6.36
N ILE A 17 -27.51 0.28 5.56
CA ILE A 17 -26.39 0.77 4.78
C ILE A 17 -25.44 1.38 5.82
N THR A 18 -24.52 0.57 6.36
CA THR A 18 -23.36 1.10 7.06
C THR A 18 -22.54 1.83 6.01
N ALA A 19 -22.66 3.17 6.02
CA ALA A 19 -21.71 3.99 5.28
C ALA A 19 -20.32 3.62 5.82
N LEU A 20 -19.47 3.01 4.98
CA LEU A 20 -18.04 2.93 5.26
C LEU A 20 -17.57 4.39 5.38
N THR A 21 -17.43 4.87 6.61
CA THR A 21 -16.89 6.18 6.88
C THR A 21 -15.41 6.12 6.52
N ALA A 22 -15.02 6.75 5.41
CA ALA A 22 -13.62 6.98 5.13
C ALA A 22 -13.04 7.77 6.31
N GLU A 23 -12.12 7.14 7.05
CA GLU A 23 -11.43 7.81 8.15
C GLU A 23 -10.50 8.86 7.52
N ALA A 24 -10.79 10.14 7.78
CA ALA A 24 -9.91 11.22 7.38
C ALA A 24 -8.69 11.19 8.29
N VAL A 25 -7.52 10.95 7.69
CA VAL A 25 -6.23 10.91 8.38
C VAL A 25 -5.36 12.02 7.80
N SER A 26 -4.41 12.55 8.56
CA SER A 26 -3.39 13.45 8.03
C SER A 26 -2.00 12.86 8.18
N LEU A 27 -1.13 13.08 7.20
CA LEU A 27 0.32 12.93 7.32
C LEU A 27 0.88 14.20 7.99
N VAL A 28 1.17 14.13 9.29
CA VAL A 28 1.69 15.29 10.06
C VAL A 28 3.17 15.52 9.80
N GLY A 29 3.89 14.44 9.52
CA GLY A 29 5.30 14.48 9.15
C GLY A 29 5.63 13.28 8.29
N THR A 30 6.42 13.50 7.25
CA THR A 30 6.91 12.43 6.39
C THR A 30 8.39 12.66 6.14
N ARG A 31 9.19 11.59 6.21
CA ARG A 31 10.62 11.63 5.92
C ARG A 31 10.89 10.66 4.79
N LYS A 32 11.89 10.97 3.95
CA LYS A 32 12.35 10.02 2.95
C LYS A 32 13.50 9.20 3.53
N GLU A 33 13.32 7.90 3.60
CA GLU A 33 14.38 6.95 3.87
C GLU A 33 14.82 6.31 2.56
N ALA A 34 15.80 6.94 1.91
CA ALA A 34 16.25 6.49 0.61
C ALA A 34 16.96 5.13 0.70
N GLY A 35 16.58 4.19 -0.17
CA GLY A 35 17.30 2.92 -0.38
C GLY A 35 18.70 3.09 -0.98
N GLY A 36 19.20 4.33 -1.10
CA GLY A 36 20.58 4.66 -1.46
C GLY A 36 21.01 4.32 -2.89
N VAL A 37 20.20 3.60 -3.66
CA VAL A 37 20.54 3.12 -5.01
C VAL A 37 19.63 3.75 -6.06
N ARG A 38 20.23 4.18 -7.17
CA ARG A 38 19.51 4.75 -8.32
C ARG A 38 19.12 3.63 -9.28
N PHE A 39 17.92 3.72 -9.83
CA PHE A 39 17.41 2.81 -10.85
C PHE A 39 16.82 3.63 -12.00
N THR A 40 16.99 3.13 -13.21
CA THR A 40 16.25 3.62 -14.37
C THR A 40 15.03 2.72 -14.55
N ARG A 41 13.84 3.32 -14.51
CA ARG A 41 12.57 2.62 -14.68
C ARG A 41 11.72 3.28 -15.76
N GLN A 42 10.74 2.56 -16.27
CA GLN A 42 9.73 3.06 -17.19
C GLN A 42 8.37 2.67 -16.64
N VAL A 43 7.40 3.58 -16.75
CA VAL A 43 6.00 3.32 -16.38
C VAL A 43 5.13 3.84 -17.51
N LYS A 44 4.23 3.01 -18.03
CA LYS A 44 3.32 3.40 -19.10
C LYS A 44 2.43 4.56 -18.68
N GLY A 45 2.25 5.52 -19.59
CA GLY A 45 1.49 6.75 -19.33
C GLY A 45 2.21 7.79 -18.46
N VAL A 46 3.34 7.45 -17.83
CA VAL A 46 4.18 8.38 -17.06
C VAL A 46 5.29 8.90 -17.96
N ARG A 47 5.47 10.23 -18.03
CA ARG A 47 6.54 10.87 -18.83
C ARG A 47 6.58 10.39 -20.29
N GLY A 48 5.41 10.18 -20.90
CA GLY A 48 5.31 9.67 -22.28
C GLY A 48 5.85 8.24 -22.45
N GLY A 49 5.94 7.46 -21.37
CA GLY A 49 6.50 6.12 -21.37
C GLY A 49 8.01 6.10 -21.58
N GLN A 50 8.74 7.19 -21.33
CA GLN A 50 10.19 7.19 -21.43
C GLN A 50 10.84 6.69 -20.14
N PRO A 51 11.99 5.98 -20.20
CA PRO A 51 12.74 5.61 -19.02
C PRO A 51 13.22 6.85 -18.24
N TYR A 52 13.19 6.78 -16.92
CA TYR A 52 13.63 7.86 -16.03
C TYR A 52 14.24 7.30 -14.75
N GLU A 53 15.16 8.07 -14.18
CA GLU A 53 15.83 7.70 -12.95
C GLU A 53 14.92 7.91 -11.73
N SER A 54 15.03 7.01 -10.76
CA SER A 54 14.38 7.09 -9.46
C SER A 54 15.26 6.52 -8.37
N ILE A 55 14.99 6.93 -7.12
CA ILE A 55 15.62 6.36 -5.92
C ILE A 55 14.49 5.79 -5.07
N PRO A 56 14.23 4.47 -5.13
CA PRO A 56 13.27 3.80 -4.26
C PRO A 56 13.65 3.96 -2.79
N GLY A 57 12.65 3.91 -1.91
CA GLY A 57 12.85 4.05 -0.48
C GLY A 57 11.54 4.08 0.27
N GLY A 58 11.65 3.94 1.59
CA GLY A 58 10.53 4.06 2.51
C GLY A 58 10.22 5.52 2.85
N TYR A 59 9.01 5.74 3.35
CA TYR A 59 8.52 7.02 3.81
C TYR A 59 8.01 6.90 5.23
N PRO A 60 8.91 6.84 6.25
CA PRO A 60 8.47 6.96 7.63
C PRO A 60 7.54 8.17 7.77
N THR A 61 6.36 7.95 8.35
CA THR A 61 5.32 8.97 8.49
C THR A 61 4.72 8.98 9.90
N GLN A 62 4.31 10.16 10.36
CA GLN A 62 3.46 10.36 11.54
C GLN A 62 2.05 10.68 11.08
N LEU A 63 1.06 10.13 11.76
CA LEU A 63 -0.34 10.24 11.39
C LEU A 63 -1.15 10.95 12.47
N ARG A 64 -2.20 11.66 12.06
CA ARG A 64 -3.21 12.26 12.94
C ARG A 64 -4.59 11.82 12.50
N GLY A 65 -5.42 11.41 13.45
CA GLY A 65 -6.83 11.10 13.21
C GLY A 65 -7.66 12.37 13.01
N ASP A 66 -8.91 12.18 12.61
CA ASP A 66 -9.92 13.25 12.50
C ASP A 66 -10.26 13.89 13.85
N ASP A 67 -10.09 13.15 14.95
CA ASP A 67 -10.19 13.63 16.34
C ASP A 67 -9.06 14.59 16.76
N GLY A 68 -8.11 14.87 15.86
CA GLY A 68 -6.98 15.77 16.06
C GLY A 68 -5.81 15.16 16.83
N LYS A 69 -5.92 13.90 17.30
CA LYS A 69 -4.85 13.23 18.05
C LYS A 69 -3.87 12.52 17.13
N LEU A 70 -2.61 12.47 17.57
CA LEU A 70 -1.61 11.67 16.89
C LEU A 70 -1.93 10.18 17.07
N LEU A 71 -1.95 9.45 15.96
CA LEU A 71 -2.12 8.00 15.99
C LEU A 71 -0.83 7.34 16.51
N ASN A 72 -0.96 6.13 17.08
CA ASN A 72 0.17 5.37 17.65
C ASN A 72 1.02 6.17 18.67
N GLY A 73 0.42 7.12 19.39
CA GLY A 73 1.14 8.00 20.31
C GLY A 73 2.19 8.87 19.61
N GLY A 74 1.99 9.18 18.33
CA GLY A 74 2.94 9.96 17.52
C GLY A 74 4.17 9.19 17.06
N LYS A 75 4.19 7.86 17.17
CA LYS A 75 5.29 7.06 16.61
C LYS A 75 5.30 7.17 15.09
N TRP A 76 6.51 7.11 14.53
CA TRP A 76 6.71 7.00 13.09
C TRP A 76 6.38 5.57 12.65
N VAL A 77 5.52 5.44 11.64
CA VAL A 77 5.22 4.17 10.98
C VAL A 77 5.81 4.18 9.59
N MET A 78 6.19 3.00 9.08
CA MET A 78 6.70 2.92 7.71
C MET A 78 5.54 3.07 6.72
N ALA A 79 5.85 3.72 5.61
CA ALA A 79 5.00 3.75 4.45
C ALA A 79 5.81 3.53 3.17
N PHE A 80 5.18 2.99 2.14
CA PHE A 80 5.78 2.80 0.82
C PHE A 80 4.95 3.50 -0.25
N CYS A 81 5.61 4.06 -1.24
CA CYS A 81 4.96 4.66 -2.40
C CYS A 81 4.26 3.59 -3.23
N VAL A 82 3.02 3.83 -3.67
CA VAL A 82 2.33 2.89 -4.57
C VAL A 82 2.22 3.39 -6.01
N GLU A 83 2.29 4.70 -6.28
CA GLU A 83 2.12 5.24 -7.66
C GLU A 83 3.44 5.76 -8.25
N PRO A 84 4.24 4.98 -8.98
CA PRO A 84 5.59 5.36 -9.40
C PRO A 84 5.67 6.62 -10.29
N GLY A 85 4.55 7.10 -10.83
CA GLY A 85 4.48 8.30 -11.68
C GLY A 85 4.19 9.63 -10.96
N ARG A 86 3.84 9.62 -9.67
CA ARG A 86 3.50 10.83 -8.92
C ARG A 86 4.58 11.19 -7.91
N ALA A 87 4.62 12.46 -7.52
CA ALA A 87 5.54 12.94 -6.49
C ALA A 87 5.02 12.61 -5.09
N ALA A 88 5.86 11.96 -4.28
CA ALA A 88 5.60 11.73 -2.86
C ALA A 88 5.51 13.03 -2.07
N HIS A 89 4.66 13.04 -1.05
CA HIS A 89 4.72 14.05 -0.01
C HIS A 89 5.93 13.80 0.88
N SER A 90 6.73 14.83 1.14
CA SER A 90 8.01 14.72 1.87
C SER A 90 8.02 15.47 3.20
N GLY A 91 6.85 15.89 3.71
CA GLY A 91 6.70 16.69 4.93
C GLY A 91 7.11 18.17 4.79
N LYS A 92 7.84 18.54 3.72
CA LYS A 92 8.30 19.93 3.50
C LYS A 92 7.17 20.93 3.27
N ASP A 93 6.03 20.45 2.78
CA ASP A 93 4.85 21.28 2.47
C ASP A 93 3.91 21.41 3.69
N GLY A 94 4.30 20.90 4.87
CA GLY A 94 3.45 20.85 6.07
C GLY A 94 2.58 19.59 6.14
N GLU A 95 1.55 19.64 6.98
CA GLU A 95 0.61 18.53 7.18
C GLU A 95 -0.24 18.29 5.91
N LEU A 96 -0.35 17.04 5.48
CA LEU A 96 -1.16 16.64 4.33
C LEU A 96 -2.39 15.84 4.78
N ARG A 97 -3.59 16.38 4.57
CA ARG A 97 -4.84 15.63 4.77
C ARG A 97 -5.01 14.59 3.66
N ILE A 98 -5.36 13.37 4.04
CA ILE A 98 -5.52 12.23 3.13
C ILE A 98 -6.84 11.50 3.41
N ASN A 99 -7.32 10.78 2.41
CA ASN A 99 -8.33 9.75 2.61
C ASN A 99 -7.63 8.40 2.79
N THR A 100 -8.25 7.52 3.56
CA THR A 100 -7.86 6.10 3.61
C THR A 100 -8.93 5.28 2.89
N ILE A 101 -8.49 4.34 2.06
CA ILE A 101 -9.35 3.41 1.34
C ILE A 101 -8.96 1.96 1.66
N PRO A 102 -9.89 0.99 1.57
CA PRO A 102 -9.56 -0.42 1.63
C PRO A 102 -8.55 -0.81 0.55
N LEU A 103 -7.67 -1.76 0.85
CA LEU A 103 -6.57 -2.17 -0.03
C LEU A 103 -7.07 -2.62 -1.42
N GLU A 104 -8.22 -3.29 -1.49
CA GLU A 104 -8.83 -3.84 -2.70
C GLU A 104 -9.38 -2.76 -3.63
N LYS A 105 -9.50 -1.52 -3.15
CA LYS A 105 -9.89 -0.38 -4.00
C LYS A 105 -8.72 0.10 -4.87
N LYS A 106 -7.49 -0.31 -4.57
CA LYS A 106 -6.31 -0.08 -5.40
C LYS A 106 -5.92 -1.38 -6.11
N PRO A 107 -5.79 -1.41 -7.45
CA PRO A 107 -5.17 -2.53 -8.14
C PRO A 107 -3.81 -2.88 -7.50
N GLY A 108 -3.60 -4.15 -7.17
CA GLY A 108 -2.37 -4.58 -6.51
C GLY A 108 -2.27 -4.27 -5.01
N GLY A 109 -3.27 -3.63 -4.39
CA GLY A 109 -3.16 -3.13 -3.02
C GLY A 109 -2.99 -4.24 -1.98
N LEU A 110 -3.68 -5.37 -2.13
CA LEU A 110 -3.51 -6.54 -1.25
C LEU A 110 -2.12 -7.17 -1.40
N GLN A 111 -1.62 -7.27 -2.62
CA GLN A 111 -0.29 -7.77 -2.93
C GLN A 111 0.79 -6.88 -2.30
N ALA A 112 0.65 -5.56 -2.44
CA ALA A 112 1.57 -4.60 -1.85
C ALA A 112 1.57 -4.68 -0.32
N ALA A 113 0.38 -4.77 0.30
CA ALA A 113 0.26 -4.96 1.75
C ALA A 113 0.91 -6.27 2.21
N TRP A 114 0.70 -7.36 1.49
CA TRP A 114 1.32 -8.66 1.80
C TRP A 114 2.85 -8.61 1.66
N LEU A 115 3.38 -7.97 0.61
CA LEU A 115 4.81 -7.76 0.42
C LEU A 115 5.42 -6.97 1.59
N MET A 116 4.75 -5.89 2.00
CA MET A 116 5.17 -5.12 3.16
C MET A 116 5.13 -5.99 4.43
N ASP A 117 4.06 -6.74 4.65
CA ASP A 117 3.89 -7.58 5.84
C ASP A 117 4.96 -8.67 5.99
N ASN A 118 5.37 -9.28 4.89
CA ASN A 118 6.30 -10.42 4.93
C ASN A 118 7.77 -10.01 4.88
N PHE A 119 8.09 -8.90 4.23
CA PHE A 119 9.49 -8.53 3.98
C PHE A 119 9.93 -7.26 4.70
N TYR A 120 9.02 -6.40 5.13
CA TYR A 120 9.41 -5.20 5.86
C TYR A 120 9.81 -5.52 7.30
N HIS A 121 11.00 -5.06 7.69
CA HIS A 121 11.41 -4.97 9.09
C HIS A 121 12.34 -3.77 9.29
N SER A 122 12.39 -3.22 10.51
CA SER A 122 13.11 -1.98 10.81
C SER A 122 14.63 -2.07 10.66
N THR A 123 15.18 -3.28 10.48
CA THR A 123 16.61 -3.54 10.32
C THR A 123 17.01 -3.91 8.90
N MET A 124 16.13 -3.74 7.91
CA MET A 124 16.44 -3.97 6.50
C MET A 124 17.62 -3.10 6.03
N SER A 125 18.47 -3.70 5.21
CA SER A 125 19.47 -2.94 4.47
C SER A 125 18.82 -2.02 3.43
N LYS A 126 19.55 -0.99 3.01
CA LYS A 126 19.15 -0.07 1.92
C LYS A 126 18.77 -0.82 0.63
N ALA A 127 19.50 -1.89 0.31
CA ALA A 127 19.24 -2.76 -0.83
C ALA A 127 17.88 -3.49 -0.72
N GLN A 128 17.57 -4.04 0.47
CA GLN A 128 16.28 -4.70 0.71
C GLN A 128 15.11 -3.70 0.66
N PHE A 129 15.28 -2.49 1.20
CA PHE A 129 14.29 -1.41 1.08
C PHE A 129 14.01 -1.05 -0.38
N ALA A 130 15.07 -0.92 -1.19
CA ALA A 130 14.94 -0.65 -2.62
C ALA A 130 14.20 -1.79 -3.34
N ALA A 131 14.57 -3.05 -3.04
CA ALA A 131 13.93 -4.22 -3.61
C ALA A 131 12.44 -4.31 -3.27
N LEU A 132 12.07 -4.10 -2.01
CA LEU A 132 10.67 -4.12 -1.57
C LEU A 132 9.85 -3.01 -2.26
N GLN A 133 10.40 -1.80 -2.36
CA GLN A 133 9.71 -0.71 -3.04
C GLN A 133 9.55 -0.97 -4.55
N ILE A 134 10.51 -1.63 -5.20
CA ILE A 134 10.40 -2.05 -6.61
C ILE A 134 9.29 -3.10 -6.75
N ALA A 135 9.28 -4.13 -5.90
CA ALA A 135 8.24 -5.16 -5.92
C ALA A 135 6.84 -4.58 -5.68
N ILE A 136 6.70 -3.61 -4.77
CA ILE A 136 5.44 -2.89 -4.56
C ILE A 136 4.99 -2.15 -5.82
N TRP A 137 5.89 -1.47 -6.53
CA TRP A 137 5.52 -0.77 -7.77
C TRP A 137 5.09 -1.71 -8.89
N GLU A 138 5.75 -2.86 -9.00
CA GLU A 138 5.38 -3.91 -9.95
C GLU A 138 3.95 -4.39 -9.69
N VAL A 139 3.63 -4.84 -8.48
CA VAL A 139 2.29 -5.40 -8.21
C VAL A 139 1.16 -4.38 -8.30
N ILE A 140 1.46 -3.09 -8.05
CA ILE A 140 0.47 -2.00 -8.20
C ILE A 140 0.23 -1.66 -9.67
N THR A 141 1.28 -1.70 -10.50
CA THR A 141 1.17 -1.31 -11.92
C THR A 141 0.67 -2.47 -12.77
N ASP A 142 1.21 -3.67 -12.56
CA ASP A 142 0.95 -4.89 -13.31
C ASP A 142 0.23 -5.93 -12.43
N SER A 143 -0.95 -5.54 -11.91
CA SER A 143 -1.66 -6.29 -10.86
C SER A 143 -2.26 -7.64 -11.26
N SER A 144 -2.03 -8.13 -12.48
CA SER A 144 -2.60 -9.39 -12.99
C SER A 144 -1.91 -10.65 -12.46
N GLY A 145 -0.70 -10.53 -11.91
CA GLY A 145 0.02 -11.65 -11.27
C GLY A 145 1.19 -12.24 -12.07
N ASP A 146 1.36 -11.86 -13.34
CA ASP A 146 2.48 -12.28 -14.18
C ASP A 146 3.64 -11.26 -14.06
N TYR A 147 4.16 -11.10 -12.85
CA TYR A 147 5.14 -10.06 -12.52
C TYR A 147 6.48 -10.28 -13.24
N ASP A 148 6.96 -9.25 -13.93
CA ASP A 148 8.20 -9.27 -14.70
C ASP A 148 8.79 -7.86 -14.79
N LEU A 149 9.89 -7.65 -14.06
CA LEU A 149 10.59 -6.37 -14.02
C LEU A 149 11.19 -5.94 -15.37
N SER A 150 11.18 -6.80 -16.39
CA SER A 150 11.69 -6.51 -17.73
C SER A 150 10.59 -6.23 -18.78
N SER A 151 9.33 -6.52 -18.47
CA SER A 151 8.18 -6.34 -19.38
C SER A 151 6.96 -5.72 -18.67
N GLY A 152 5.78 -5.73 -19.27
CA GLY A 152 4.60 -5.08 -18.65
C GLY A 152 4.53 -3.55 -18.75
N ASP A 153 3.68 -2.95 -17.91
CA ASP A 153 3.46 -1.51 -17.82
C ASP A 153 4.46 -0.82 -16.87
N PHE A 154 5.07 -1.54 -15.93
CA PHE A 154 6.24 -1.14 -15.13
C PHE A 154 7.49 -1.93 -15.54
N LYS A 155 8.59 -1.25 -15.83
CA LYS A 155 9.86 -1.90 -16.23
C LYS A 155 11.05 -1.28 -15.54
N ILE A 156 12.07 -2.07 -15.29
CA ILE A 156 13.42 -1.63 -14.90
C ILE A 156 14.36 -1.74 -16.11
N TRP A 157 14.90 -0.59 -16.53
CA TRP A 157 15.88 -0.50 -17.62
C TRP A 157 17.33 -0.59 -17.14
N GLY A 158 17.58 -0.26 -15.88
CA GLY A 158 18.92 -0.29 -15.32
C GLY A 158 18.94 -0.12 -13.81
N GLY A 159 19.94 -0.72 -13.18
CA GLY A 159 20.11 -0.72 -11.73
C GLY A 159 21.08 -1.82 -11.30
N GLU A 160 21.25 -1.97 -10.00
CA GLU A 160 22.09 -3.04 -9.44
C GLU A 160 21.36 -4.38 -9.51
N GLN A 161 21.91 -5.35 -10.25
CA GLN A 161 21.26 -6.65 -10.50
C GLN A 161 20.88 -7.38 -9.21
N LYS A 162 21.74 -7.35 -8.19
CA LYS A 162 21.47 -7.98 -6.89
C LYS A 162 20.17 -7.48 -6.24
N ILE A 163 19.83 -6.21 -6.41
CA ILE A 163 18.58 -5.65 -5.86
C ILE A 163 17.38 -6.11 -6.67
N LEU A 164 17.53 -6.23 -8.00
CA LEU A 164 16.48 -6.75 -8.88
C LEU A 164 16.20 -8.23 -8.62
N ASP A 165 17.24 -9.02 -8.34
CA ASP A 165 17.09 -10.43 -7.96
C ASP A 165 16.31 -10.58 -6.64
N ILE A 166 16.55 -9.70 -5.66
CA ILE A 166 15.78 -9.67 -4.39
C ILE A 166 14.34 -9.22 -4.65
N ALA A 167 14.12 -8.19 -5.48
CA ALA A 167 12.78 -7.74 -5.80
C ALA A 167 11.98 -8.85 -6.51
N TYR A 168 12.60 -9.55 -7.45
CA TYR A 168 12.00 -10.67 -8.16
C TYR A 168 11.70 -11.85 -7.22
N SER A 169 12.57 -12.17 -6.26
CA SER A 169 12.29 -13.22 -5.28
C SER A 169 11.10 -12.88 -4.38
N TYR A 170 10.91 -11.60 -4.02
CA TYR A 170 9.72 -11.14 -3.33
C TYR A 170 8.46 -11.31 -4.20
N LEU A 171 8.53 -10.95 -5.49
CA LEU A 171 7.41 -11.09 -6.42
C LEU A 171 6.98 -12.56 -6.61
N LEU A 172 7.93 -13.48 -6.73
CA LEU A 172 7.65 -14.93 -6.84
C LEU A 172 6.93 -15.51 -5.61
N SER A 173 7.07 -14.87 -4.45
CA SER A 173 6.44 -15.33 -3.21
C SER A 173 4.99 -14.84 -3.02
N VAL A 174 4.54 -13.89 -3.84
CA VAL A 174 3.20 -13.30 -3.71
C VAL A 174 2.13 -14.37 -3.96
N PRO A 175 1.27 -14.68 -2.97
CA PRO A 175 0.27 -15.71 -3.12
C PRO A 175 -0.88 -15.26 -4.03
N LYS A 176 -1.64 -16.22 -4.54
CA LYS A 176 -2.84 -15.96 -5.35
C LYS A 176 -4.08 -15.57 -4.53
N ARG A 177 -4.01 -15.73 -3.20
CA ARG A 177 -5.11 -15.48 -2.25
C ARG A 177 -4.55 -14.80 -1.02
N PHE A 178 -5.32 -13.87 -0.46
CA PHE A 178 -4.94 -13.07 0.69
C PHE A 178 -5.99 -13.18 1.80
N ASP A 179 -5.55 -13.08 3.05
CA ASP A 179 -6.43 -12.77 4.17
C ASP A 179 -6.71 -11.26 4.15
N THR A 180 -7.77 -10.90 3.44
CA THR A 180 -8.18 -9.52 3.23
C THR A 180 -8.55 -8.80 4.53
N GLU A 181 -9.17 -9.51 5.48
CA GLU A 181 -9.57 -8.93 6.76
C GLU A 181 -8.32 -8.60 7.59
N TYR A 182 -7.38 -9.53 7.67
CA TYR A 182 -6.09 -9.32 8.32
C TYR A 182 -5.34 -8.13 7.71
N LEU A 183 -5.17 -8.09 6.37
CA LEU A 183 -4.38 -7.03 5.74
C LEU A 183 -5.02 -5.65 5.90
N ASN A 184 -6.34 -5.52 5.75
CA ASN A 184 -7.04 -4.25 6.00
C ASN A 184 -7.03 -3.82 7.47
N HIS A 185 -6.89 -4.77 8.40
CA HIS A 185 -6.72 -4.46 9.82
C HIS A 185 -5.36 -3.80 10.11
N TYR A 186 -4.30 -4.20 9.39
CA TYR A 186 -2.93 -3.74 9.68
C TYR A 186 -2.39 -2.67 8.73
N TYR A 187 -3.00 -2.51 7.55
CA TYR A 187 -2.52 -1.58 6.53
C TYR A 187 -3.62 -0.66 6.02
N TRP A 188 -3.22 0.54 5.67
CA TRP A 188 -4.05 1.52 4.97
C TRP A 188 -3.47 1.78 3.58
N MET A 189 -4.38 2.00 2.63
CA MET A 189 -4.05 2.67 1.38
C MET A 189 -4.47 4.13 1.49
N MET A 190 -3.52 5.05 1.31
CA MET A 190 -3.81 6.46 1.13
C MET A 190 -4.42 6.68 -0.26
N ASP A 191 -5.35 7.63 -0.35
CA ASP A 191 -5.86 8.16 -1.61
C ASP A 191 -5.77 9.70 -1.58
N HIS A 192 -5.05 10.27 -2.53
CA HIS A 192 -4.90 11.72 -2.67
C HIS A 192 -4.86 12.17 -4.15
N PRO A 193 -5.57 13.25 -4.52
CA PRO A 193 -5.71 13.64 -5.93
C PRO A 193 -4.43 14.12 -6.61
N SER A 194 -3.48 14.69 -5.85
CA SER A 194 -2.30 15.36 -6.41
C SER A 194 -0.95 14.90 -5.84
N LYS A 195 -0.96 13.93 -4.93
CA LYS A 195 0.26 13.39 -4.31
C LYS A 195 0.27 11.89 -4.55
N GLN A 196 1.46 11.31 -4.53
CA GLN A 196 1.61 9.87 -4.62
C GLN A 196 0.95 9.21 -3.41
N ASP A 197 0.12 8.22 -3.67
CA ASP A 197 -0.47 7.40 -2.61
C ASP A 197 0.60 6.56 -1.89
N PHE A 198 0.31 6.27 -0.64
CA PHE A 198 1.13 5.46 0.25
C PHE A 198 0.37 4.22 0.75
N LEU A 199 1.06 3.09 0.79
CA LEU A 199 0.71 1.96 1.65
C LEU A 199 1.30 2.23 3.04
N ILE A 200 0.47 2.28 4.07
CA ILE A 200 0.86 2.74 5.42
C ILE A 200 0.55 1.66 6.45
N GLN A 201 1.49 1.35 7.34
CA GLN A 201 1.25 0.46 8.48
C GLN A 201 0.42 1.16 9.58
N ARG A 202 -0.70 0.56 10.01
CA ARG A 202 -1.63 1.13 11.00
C ARG A 202 -1.13 1.09 12.44
N CYS A 203 -0.34 0.10 12.83
CA CYS A 203 0.01 -0.16 14.23
C CYS A 203 1.52 -0.33 14.46
N GLY A 204 2.09 0.45 15.39
CA GLY A 204 3.50 0.40 15.78
C GLY A 204 3.76 -0.14 17.20
N GLY A 205 2.83 -0.91 17.79
CA GLY A 205 2.94 -1.32 19.21
C GLY A 205 2.22 -2.58 19.68
N CYS A 206 1.21 -3.09 18.95
CA CYS A 206 0.51 -4.33 19.32
C CYS A 206 0.43 -5.38 18.20
N CYS A 207 1.04 -5.11 17.03
CA CYS A 207 1.27 -6.13 16.03
C CYS A 207 2.24 -7.14 16.64
N LYS A 208 1.72 -8.28 17.08
CA LYS A 208 2.56 -9.45 17.35
C LYS A 208 3.45 -9.63 16.12
N SER A 209 4.75 -9.83 16.34
CA SER A 209 5.60 -10.50 15.34
C SER A 209 4.80 -11.70 14.84
N PRO A 210 4.55 -11.88 13.54
CA PRO A 210 3.80 -13.02 13.07
C PRO A 210 4.57 -14.27 13.50
N GLY A 211 4.03 -14.94 14.52
CA GLY A 211 4.46 -16.28 14.89
C GLY A 211 3.95 -17.18 13.78
N TYR A 212 4.72 -17.27 12.70
CA TYR A 212 4.65 -18.42 11.82
C TYR A 212 5.15 -19.60 12.64
N ALA A 213 4.27 -20.58 12.85
CA ALA A 213 4.62 -21.84 13.46
C ALA A 213 5.83 -22.44 12.72
N GLU A 214 6.84 -22.87 13.49
CA GLU A 214 7.90 -23.77 13.02
C GLU A 214 7.31 -25.08 12.49
#